data_AF-K9VLC5-F1
#
_entry.id   AF-K9VLC5-F1
#
_cell.length_a   1.000
_cell.length_b   1.000
_cell.length_c   1.000
_cell.angle_alpha   90.00
_cell.angle_beta   90.00
_cell.angle_gamma   90.00
#
_symmetry.space_group_name_H-M   'P 1'
#
loop_
_entity.id
_entity.type
_entity.pdbx_description
1 polymer ?
#
loop_
_entity_poly.entity_id
_entity_poly.type
_entity_poly.pdbx_seq_one_letter_code
_entity_poly.pdbx_strand_id
1 'polypeptide(L)'
;MMKRISKNNSQNNKNRDQKQPNPIILASLLTGILVWEMYPALRHTAAANAGALKYSFAQLERQQQQTAQLFSSAAVPQKISYSVLALNTLISEPGNLAEATRQNPPNQVPATVAAAVRRELSDSTGIAADKLKVTESSGQSWPNTCLGLAKADEICGQMIVEGWRVVVSDGRQTWVYRTNARGNILRLEKKLAR
;
A
#
# COMPACT_ATOMS: atom_id res chain seq x y z
N MET A 1 48.22 81.59 -0.76
CA MET A 1 49.40 80.69 -0.70
C MET A 1 49.14 79.62 0.35
N MET A 2 49.29 78.35 -0.04
CA MET A 2 48.99 77.13 0.72
C MET A 2 49.59 77.05 2.13
N LYS A 3 48.89 76.41 3.07
CA LYS A 3 49.20 75.02 3.51
C LYS A 3 48.13 74.43 4.46
N ARG A 4 47.65 73.23 4.09
CA ARG A 4 47.10 72.20 5.00
C ARG A 4 48.24 71.75 5.97
N ILE A 5 48.03 71.13 7.13
CA ILE A 5 47.44 69.81 7.44
C ILE A 5 47.42 69.70 8.99
N SER A 6 46.62 68.75 9.54
CA SER A 6 46.90 67.92 10.75
C SER A 6 45.96 68.27 11.92
N LYS A 7 45.22 67.39 12.59
CA LYS A 7 45.13 65.92 12.67
C LYS A 7 44.02 65.63 13.73
N ASN A 8 42.98 64.82 13.51
CA ASN A 8 42.75 63.50 14.16
C ASN A 8 41.25 63.38 14.52
N ASN A 9 40.58 62.28 14.19
CA ASN A 9 40.23 61.23 15.16
C ASN A 9 39.09 60.31 14.67
N SER A 10 39.34 59.03 14.85
CA SER A 10 38.41 57.92 15.02
C SER A 10 37.72 57.35 13.78
N GLN A 11 38.45 56.41 13.16
CA GLN A 11 37.82 55.18 12.68
C GLN A 11 37.00 54.57 13.83
N ASN A 12 35.76 54.15 13.55
CA ASN A 12 35.24 52.97 14.20
C ASN A 12 34.36 52.17 13.25
N ASN A 13 34.70 50.90 13.17
CA ASN A 13 34.28 49.89 12.23
C ASN A 13 33.18 49.06 12.89
N LYS A 14 32.03 48.85 12.20
CA LYS A 14 31.24 47.62 12.36
C LYS A 14 30.13 47.49 11.32
N ASN A 15 30.27 46.46 10.49
CA ASN A 15 29.25 45.69 9.79
C ASN A 15 27.80 45.94 10.21
N ARG A 16 26.93 46.14 9.20
CA ARG A 16 25.70 45.36 9.02
C ARG A 16 25.21 45.57 7.59
N ASP A 17 25.40 44.56 6.76
CA ASP A 17 24.67 44.39 5.51
C ASP A 17 23.18 44.47 5.82
N GLN A 18 22.55 45.57 5.45
CA GLN A 18 21.10 45.71 5.49
C GLN A 18 20.54 44.91 4.31
N LYS A 19 20.55 43.57 4.42
CA LYS A 19 19.88 42.68 3.48
C LYS A 19 18.39 42.98 3.58
N GLN A 20 17.83 43.61 2.54
CA GLN A 20 16.39 43.81 2.40
C GLN A 20 15.65 42.49 2.69
N PRO A 21 14.64 42.47 3.58
CA PRO A 21 13.85 41.28 3.80
C PRO A 21 13.09 40.93 2.52
N ASN A 22 13.17 39.66 2.12
CA ASN A 22 12.50 39.14 0.94
C ASN A 22 10.98 39.32 1.10
N PRO A 23 10.27 39.91 0.10
CA PRO A 23 8.83 40.16 0.17
C PRO A 23 7.98 38.91 0.48
N ILE A 24 8.50 37.70 0.23
CA ILE A 24 7.83 36.44 0.55
C ILE A 24 7.71 36.20 2.08
N ILE A 25 8.67 36.67 2.88
CA ILE A 25 8.66 36.48 4.35
C ILE A 25 7.57 37.36 5.00
N LEU A 26 7.35 38.57 4.45
CA LEU A 26 6.27 39.47 4.90
C LEU A 26 4.88 38.90 4.60
N ALA A 27 4.70 38.27 3.44
CA ALA A 27 3.41 37.66 3.06
C ALA A 27 3.04 36.46 3.96
N SER A 28 4.03 35.71 4.45
CA SER A 28 3.80 34.51 5.29
C SER A 28 3.33 34.85 6.71
N LEU A 29 3.71 36.02 7.24
CA LEU A 29 3.27 36.47 8.58
C LEU A 29 1.84 37.02 8.56
N LEU A 30 1.40 37.62 7.45
CA LEU A 30 0.05 38.17 7.31
C LEU A 30 -1.03 37.10 7.09
N THR A 31 -0.71 35.99 6.42
CA THR A 31 -1.65 34.87 6.23
C THR A 31 -1.83 34.01 7.49
N GLY A 32 -0.84 33.97 8.39
CA GLY A 32 -0.95 33.25 9.66
C GLY A 32 -1.98 33.82 10.65
N ILE A 33 -2.30 35.11 10.56
CA ILE A 33 -3.26 35.78 11.46
C ILE A 33 -4.71 35.58 10.99
N LEU A 34 -4.97 35.46 9.68
CA LEU A 34 -6.32 35.39 9.13
C LEU A 34 -6.95 33.98 9.16
N VAL A 35 -6.18 32.92 9.39
CA VAL A 35 -6.73 31.55 9.51
C VAL A 35 -7.31 31.26 10.90
N TRP A 36 -6.99 32.07 11.93
CA TRP A 36 -7.45 31.82 13.29
C TRP A 36 -8.89 32.31 13.57
N GLU A 37 -9.43 33.22 12.76
CA GLU A 37 -10.76 33.83 13.00
C GLU A 37 -11.94 33.12 12.30
N MET A 38 -11.71 32.12 11.44
CA MET A 38 -12.78 31.54 10.58
C MET A 38 -13.28 30.13 10.97
N TYR A 39 -12.76 29.47 12.02
CA TYR A 39 -13.18 28.09 12.39
C TYR A 39 -13.37 27.85 13.89
N PRO A 40 -14.44 28.37 14.54
CA PRO A 40 -14.80 27.98 15.90
C PRO A 40 -15.49 26.59 15.99
N ALA A 41 -15.71 25.86 14.89
CA ALA A 41 -16.59 24.69 14.88
C ALA A 41 -15.93 23.30 15.10
N LEU A 42 -14.63 23.20 15.43
CA LEU A 42 -13.94 21.89 15.51
C LEU A 42 -13.47 21.47 16.91
N ARG A 43 -13.98 22.07 17.99
CA ARG A 43 -13.52 21.77 19.37
C ARG A 43 -14.45 20.89 20.22
N HIS A 44 -15.57 20.41 19.70
CA HIS A 44 -16.49 19.58 20.49
C HIS A 44 -17.02 18.37 19.72
N THR A 45 -16.24 17.29 19.62
CA THR A 45 -16.76 15.91 19.47
C THR A 45 -15.68 14.89 19.87
N ALA A 46 -15.27 14.93 21.14
CA ALA A 46 -14.41 13.89 21.73
C ALA A 46 -14.93 13.52 23.13
N ALA A 47 -16.19 13.09 23.23
CA ALA A 47 -16.74 12.58 24.50
C ALA A 47 -18.03 11.73 24.41
N ALA A 48 -18.53 11.35 23.22
CA ALA A 48 -19.85 10.71 23.10
C ALA A 48 -19.83 9.21 22.69
N ASN A 49 -18.68 8.64 22.36
CA ASN A 49 -18.58 7.32 21.73
C ASN A 49 -17.67 6.31 22.46
N ALA A 50 -17.13 6.65 23.64
CA ALA A 50 -16.36 5.71 24.48
C ALA A 50 -17.21 4.61 25.14
N GLY A 51 -18.55 4.72 25.13
CA GLY A 51 -19.47 3.71 25.69
C GLY A 51 -19.84 2.58 24.72
N ALA A 52 -19.83 2.82 23.41
CA ALA A 52 -20.36 1.88 22.42
C ALA A 52 -19.38 0.74 22.04
N LEU A 53 -18.07 0.93 22.25
CA LEU A 53 -17.05 -0.08 21.91
C LEU A 53 -16.91 -1.19 22.96
N LYS A 54 -17.40 -1.00 24.21
CA LYS A 54 -17.32 -2.03 25.25
C LYS A 54 -18.34 -3.16 25.06
N TYR A 55 -19.50 -2.88 24.47
CA TYR A 55 -20.56 -3.88 24.30
C TYR A 55 -20.29 -4.87 23.14
N SER A 56 -19.51 -4.49 22.13
CA SER A 56 -19.27 -5.34 20.95
C SER A 56 -18.28 -6.49 21.23
N PHE A 57 -17.25 -6.26 22.04
CA PHE A 57 -16.24 -7.29 22.35
C PHE A 57 -16.74 -8.40 23.29
N ALA A 58 -17.61 -8.07 24.26
CA ALA A 58 -18.18 -9.07 25.16
C ALA A 58 -19.23 -9.99 24.48
N GLN A 59 -19.72 -9.60 23.29
CA GLN A 59 -20.73 -10.35 22.55
C GLN A 59 -20.12 -11.34 21.53
N LEU A 60 -18.86 -11.14 21.13
CA LEU A 60 -18.12 -12.03 20.23
C LEU A 60 -17.63 -13.32 20.90
N GLU A 61 -17.30 -13.29 22.20
CA GLU A 61 -16.79 -14.47 22.91
C GLU A 61 -17.85 -15.54 23.19
N ARG A 62 -19.15 -15.19 23.23
CA ARG A 62 -20.23 -16.16 23.48
C ARG A 62 -20.64 -17.02 22.28
N GLN A 63 -20.30 -16.64 21.04
CA GLN A 63 -20.68 -17.41 19.86
C GLN A 63 -19.72 -18.56 19.52
N GLN A 64 -18.51 -18.61 20.11
CA GLN A 64 -17.52 -19.63 19.77
C GLN A 64 -17.65 -20.94 20.58
N GLN A 65 -18.50 -20.97 21.62
CA GLN A 65 -18.70 -22.17 22.47
C GLN A 65 -19.97 -22.99 22.14
N GLN A 66 -20.87 -22.51 21.27
CA GLN A 66 -22.12 -23.22 20.97
C GLN A 66 -22.06 -24.19 19.77
N THR A 67 -20.92 -24.34 19.07
CA THR A 67 -20.76 -25.30 17.96
C THR A 67 -20.23 -26.67 18.37
N ALA A 68 -19.96 -26.90 19.66
CA ALA A 68 -19.38 -28.17 20.14
C ALA A 68 -20.42 -29.23 20.61
N GLN A 69 -21.73 -29.04 20.38
CA GLN A 69 -22.77 -29.90 20.97
C GLN A 69 -23.75 -30.54 19.96
N LEU A 70 -23.52 -30.46 18.64
CA LEU A 70 -24.43 -31.05 17.64
C LEU A 70 -23.96 -32.34 16.95
N PHE A 71 -22.85 -32.95 17.38
CA PHE A 71 -22.47 -34.30 16.92
C PHE A 71 -22.62 -35.31 18.06
N SER A 72 -23.86 -35.55 18.48
CA SER A 72 -24.23 -36.72 19.26
C SER A 72 -24.48 -37.91 18.32
N SER A 73 -23.74 -38.99 18.60
CA SER A 73 -23.95 -40.38 18.20
C SER A 73 -24.04 -40.74 16.70
N ALA A 74 -22.88 -40.96 16.07
CA ALA A 74 -22.75 -42.01 15.06
C ALA A 74 -21.94 -43.16 15.69
N ALA A 75 -22.60 -44.27 15.99
CA ALA A 75 -21.94 -45.50 16.41
C ALA A 75 -21.12 -46.05 15.22
N VAL A 76 -19.80 -45.93 15.28
CA VAL A 76 -18.90 -46.59 14.33
C VAL A 76 -18.62 -48.00 14.86
N PRO A 77 -18.99 -49.07 14.13
CA PRO A 77 -18.67 -50.42 14.54
C PRO A 77 -17.14 -50.64 14.50
N GLN A 78 -16.57 -50.91 15.66
CA GLN A 78 -15.18 -51.32 15.85
C GLN A 78 -14.95 -52.71 15.25
N LYS A 79 -14.56 -52.83 13.97
CA LYS A 79 -13.75 -53.96 13.44
C LYS A 79 -13.03 -53.54 12.18
N ILE A 80 -11.99 -52.71 12.30
CA ILE A 80 -10.90 -52.74 11.33
C ILE A 80 -9.70 -53.32 12.05
N SER A 81 -9.44 -54.58 11.72
CA SER A 81 -8.31 -55.36 12.18
C SER A 81 -7.05 -54.69 11.65
N TYR A 82 -6.27 -54.06 12.53
CA TYR A 82 -4.96 -53.54 12.17
C TYR A 82 -4.01 -54.72 11.96
N SER A 83 -3.92 -55.18 10.72
CA SER A 83 -2.79 -55.98 10.27
C SER A 83 -1.53 -55.15 10.42
N VAL A 84 -0.66 -55.58 11.33
CA VAL A 84 0.74 -55.18 11.43
C VAL A 84 1.43 -55.56 10.12
N LEU A 85 2.43 -54.76 9.70
CA LEU A 85 3.29 -54.85 8.51
C LEU A 85 2.76 -54.02 7.31
N ALA A 86 3.41 -52.96 6.83
CA ALA A 86 4.85 -52.72 6.73
C ALA A 86 5.25 -51.28 7.11
N LEU A 87 6.24 -51.17 8.00
CA LEU A 87 7.10 -50.01 8.16
C LEU A 87 7.95 -49.85 6.90
N ASN A 88 7.46 -49.13 5.90
CA ASN A 88 8.37 -48.51 4.93
C ASN A 88 8.82 -47.18 5.53
N THR A 89 9.96 -47.32 6.21
CA THR A 89 10.96 -46.31 6.54
C THR A 89 10.79 -44.97 5.82
N LEU A 90 10.62 -43.94 6.65
CA LEU A 90 11.01 -42.57 6.39
C LEU A 90 12.45 -42.56 5.86
N ILE A 91 12.63 -42.44 4.54
CA ILE A 91 13.80 -41.78 4.00
C ILE A 91 13.36 -40.34 3.85
N SER A 92 13.62 -39.55 4.90
CA SER A 92 13.68 -38.11 4.77
C SER A 92 14.78 -37.80 3.76
N GLU A 93 14.41 -37.58 2.50
CA GLU A 93 15.32 -36.98 1.54
C GLU A 93 15.85 -35.68 2.15
N PRO A 94 17.18 -35.48 2.22
CA PRO A 94 17.76 -34.25 2.71
C PRO A 94 17.19 -33.11 1.88
N GLY A 95 16.60 -32.14 2.59
CA GLY A 95 15.77 -31.11 2.03
C GLY A 95 16.35 -30.46 0.78
N ASN A 96 15.61 -30.58 -0.31
CA ASN A 96 15.75 -29.64 -1.40
C ASN A 96 15.08 -28.32 -0.96
N LEU A 97 15.87 -27.49 -0.27
CA LEU A 97 15.54 -26.09 0.04
C LEU A 97 15.43 -25.21 -1.23
N ALA A 98 15.46 -25.80 -2.43
CA ALA A 98 15.22 -25.11 -3.69
C ALA A 98 13.79 -25.32 -4.25
N GLU A 99 13.00 -26.26 -3.72
CA GLU A 99 11.62 -26.49 -4.22
C GLU A 99 10.59 -25.46 -3.69
N ALA A 100 10.93 -24.69 -2.65
CA ALA A 100 10.11 -23.57 -2.16
C ALA A 100 10.25 -22.29 -3.02
N THR A 101 11.06 -22.35 -4.07
CA THR A 101 11.28 -21.24 -5.00
C THR A 101 10.86 -21.65 -6.40
N ARG A 102 9.55 -21.88 -6.61
CA ARG A 102 8.94 -21.77 -7.95
C ARG A 102 8.98 -20.30 -8.38
N GLN A 103 10.18 -19.76 -8.57
CA GLN A 103 10.36 -18.49 -9.27
C GLN A 103 9.83 -18.70 -10.67
N ASN A 104 8.74 -18.01 -11.00
CA ASN A 104 8.33 -17.85 -12.38
C ASN A 104 9.55 -17.34 -13.18
N PRO A 105 9.78 -17.83 -14.41
CA PRO A 105 10.81 -17.29 -15.28
C PRO A 105 10.79 -15.75 -15.27
N PRO A 106 11.95 -15.08 -15.34
CA PRO A 106 11.98 -13.63 -15.46
C PRO A 106 11.09 -13.21 -16.64
N ASN A 107 10.11 -12.36 -16.38
CA ASN A 107 9.00 -11.92 -17.27
C ASN A 107 7.72 -12.77 -17.29
N GLN A 108 7.58 -13.79 -16.45
CA GLN A 108 6.29 -14.47 -16.25
C GLN A 108 5.63 -13.96 -14.96
N VAL A 109 4.50 -13.28 -15.10
CA VAL A 109 3.68 -12.87 -13.95
C VAL A 109 3.08 -14.09 -13.23
N PRO A 110 3.07 -14.14 -11.88
CA PRO A 110 2.42 -15.22 -11.14
C PRO A 110 0.97 -15.40 -11.56
N ALA A 111 0.52 -16.66 -11.66
CA ALA A 111 -0.85 -16.98 -12.10
C ALA A 111 -1.93 -16.29 -11.25
N THR A 112 -1.68 -16.13 -9.95
CA THR A 112 -2.56 -15.41 -9.01
C THR A 112 -2.70 -13.94 -9.38
N VAL A 113 -1.59 -13.27 -9.70
CA VAL A 113 -1.57 -11.86 -10.14
C VAL A 113 -2.29 -11.71 -11.48
N ALA A 114 -1.98 -12.57 -12.46
CA ALA A 114 -2.64 -12.54 -13.77
C ALA A 114 -4.16 -12.79 -13.68
N ALA A 115 -4.60 -13.68 -12.78
CA ALA A 115 -6.01 -13.90 -12.51
C ALA A 115 -6.66 -12.69 -11.85
N ALA A 116 -6.01 -12.06 -10.88
CA ALA A 116 -6.52 -10.86 -10.21
C ALA A 116 -6.71 -9.68 -11.19
N VAL A 117 -5.72 -9.42 -12.05
CA VAL A 117 -5.82 -8.36 -13.07
C VAL A 117 -6.96 -8.65 -14.06
N ARG A 118 -7.08 -9.89 -14.54
CA ARG A 118 -8.17 -10.27 -15.47
C ARG A 118 -9.54 -10.15 -14.82
N ARG A 119 -9.67 -10.51 -13.54
CA ARG A 119 -10.92 -10.36 -12.78
C ARG A 119 -11.31 -8.88 -12.64
N GLU A 120 -10.39 -8.04 -12.18
CA GLU A 120 -10.62 -6.58 -12.05
C GLU A 120 -11.06 -5.95 -13.39
N LEU A 121 -10.42 -6.35 -14.49
CA LEU A 121 -10.81 -5.89 -15.82
C LEU A 121 -12.16 -6.44 -16.26
N SER A 122 -12.44 -7.71 -16.01
CA SER A 122 -13.73 -8.33 -16.31
C SER A 122 -14.85 -7.62 -15.56
N ASP A 123 -14.67 -7.34 -14.27
CA ASP A 123 -15.65 -6.68 -13.42
C ASP A 123 -15.90 -5.23 -13.85
N SER A 124 -14.86 -4.51 -14.28
CA SER A 124 -14.97 -3.10 -14.69
C SER A 124 -15.41 -2.87 -16.14
N THR A 125 -15.23 -3.86 -17.03
CA THR A 125 -15.53 -3.71 -18.47
C THR A 125 -16.65 -4.61 -18.98
N GLY A 126 -17.02 -5.65 -18.22
CA GLY A 126 -17.96 -6.69 -18.65
C GLY A 126 -17.38 -7.70 -19.65
N ILE A 127 -16.10 -7.58 -20.02
CA ILE A 127 -15.43 -8.53 -20.92
C ILE A 127 -15.09 -9.79 -20.14
N ALA A 128 -15.50 -10.96 -20.64
CA ALA A 128 -15.19 -12.23 -19.98
C ALA A 128 -13.68 -12.44 -19.79
N ALA A 129 -13.27 -12.91 -18.61
CA ALA A 129 -11.86 -13.03 -18.22
C ALA A 129 -11.02 -13.96 -19.13
N ASP A 130 -11.64 -14.90 -19.84
CA ASP A 130 -10.99 -15.77 -20.82
C ASP A 130 -10.63 -15.05 -22.14
N LYS A 131 -11.31 -13.95 -22.45
CA LYS A 131 -11.01 -13.08 -23.60
C LYS A 131 -9.90 -12.07 -23.31
N LEU A 132 -9.58 -11.85 -22.04
CA LEU A 132 -8.51 -10.94 -21.60
C LEU A 132 -7.17 -11.68 -21.56
N LYS A 133 -6.25 -11.30 -22.44
CA LYS A 133 -4.92 -11.92 -22.57
C LYS A 133 -3.86 -11.03 -21.98
N VAL A 134 -3.06 -11.56 -21.06
CA VAL A 134 -1.81 -10.91 -20.64
C VAL A 134 -0.83 -11.00 -21.79
N THR A 135 -0.41 -9.87 -22.33
CA THR A 135 0.52 -9.80 -23.46
C THR A 135 1.95 -9.55 -23.02
N GLU A 136 2.13 -8.83 -21.91
CA GLU A 136 3.45 -8.53 -21.33
C GLU A 136 3.36 -8.44 -19.80
N SER A 137 4.46 -8.76 -19.12
CA SER A 137 4.59 -8.51 -17.69
C SER A 137 6.04 -8.31 -17.27
N SER A 138 6.27 -7.43 -16.30
CA SER A 138 7.58 -7.22 -15.69
C SER A 138 7.47 -7.03 -14.18
N GLY A 139 8.40 -7.63 -13.43
CA GLY A 139 8.58 -7.35 -12.01
C GLY A 139 9.12 -5.93 -11.82
N GLN A 140 8.59 -5.20 -10.84
CA GLN A 140 8.92 -3.80 -10.56
C GLN A 140 8.82 -3.50 -9.06
N SER A 141 9.57 -2.49 -8.61
CA SER A 141 9.43 -1.92 -7.27
C SER A 141 8.77 -0.55 -7.37
N TRP A 142 7.78 -0.29 -6.52
CA TRP A 142 6.99 0.93 -6.53
C TRP A 142 7.36 1.87 -5.39
N PRO A 143 7.24 3.20 -5.54
CA PRO A 143 7.74 4.16 -4.55
C PRO A 143 6.86 4.29 -3.29
N ASN A 144 5.62 3.78 -3.32
CA ASN A 144 4.65 3.90 -2.24
C ASN A 144 3.56 2.82 -2.34
N THR A 145 2.71 2.75 -1.31
CA THR A 145 1.60 1.77 -1.25
C THR A 145 0.50 1.97 -2.31
N CYS A 146 0.48 3.14 -2.98
CA CYS A 146 -0.40 3.41 -4.13
C CYS A 146 0.24 3.03 -5.46
N LEU A 147 1.38 2.34 -5.43
CA LEU A 147 2.10 1.86 -6.61
C LEU A 147 2.59 2.99 -7.54
N GLY A 148 2.81 4.18 -6.95
CA GLY A 148 3.14 5.40 -7.70
C GLY A 148 1.96 6.01 -8.46
N LEU A 149 0.73 5.56 -8.22
CA LEU A 149 -0.50 5.99 -8.88
C LEU A 149 -1.56 6.43 -7.84
N ALA A 150 -1.16 7.37 -6.98
CA ALA A 150 -2.05 7.99 -6.01
C ALA A 150 -3.19 8.73 -6.74
N LYS A 151 -4.42 8.58 -6.24
CA LYS A 151 -5.54 9.42 -6.67
C LYS A 151 -5.48 10.79 -6.01
N ALA A 152 -6.29 11.73 -6.49
CA ALA A 152 -6.47 13.02 -5.82
C ALA A 152 -6.85 12.79 -4.35
N ASP A 153 -6.19 13.54 -3.46
CA ASP A 153 -6.39 13.51 -2.01
C ASP A 153 -6.13 12.16 -1.32
N GLU A 154 -5.49 11.20 -2.02
CA GLU A 154 -5.14 9.90 -1.46
C GLU A 154 -3.80 9.95 -0.72
N ILE A 155 -3.80 9.55 0.55
CA ILE A 155 -2.58 9.42 1.34
C ILE A 155 -2.01 8.01 1.17
N CYS A 156 -0.78 7.93 0.65
CA CYS A 156 -0.07 6.68 0.39
C CYS A 156 1.07 6.48 1.40
N GLY A 157 1.24 5.26 1.90
CA GLY A 157 2.36 4.89 2.76
C GLY A 157 3.69 5.01 2.01
N GLN A 158 4.68 5.62 2.66
CA GLN A 158 6.01 5.92 2.11
C GLN A 158 6.94 4.72 2.28
N MET A 159 6.78 3.70 1.43
CA MET A 159 7.62 2.52 1.42
C MET A 159 7.75 1.94 0.01
N ILE A 160 8.90 1.30 -0.27
CA ILE A 160 9.08 0.56 -1.51
C ILE A 160 8.22 -0.71 -1.48
N VAL A 161 7.44 -0.93 -2.54
CA VAL A 161 6.54 -2.08 -2.67
C VAL A 161 6.91 -2.90 -3.90
N GLU A 162 7.31 -4.15 -3.68
CA GLU A 162 7.53 -5.12 -4.76
C GLU A 162 6.22 -5.49 -5.47
N GLY A 163 6.29 -5.66 -6.78
CA GLY A 163 5.11 -5.83 -7.60
C GLY A 163 5.35 -6.15 -9.06
N TRP A 164 4.28 -6.01 -9.85
CA TRP A 164 4.27 -6.31 -11.27
C TRP A 164 3.60 -5.21 -12.07
N ARG A 165 4.16 -4.90 -13.24
CA ARG A 165 3.48 -4.17 -14.30
C ARG A 165 2.96 -5.19 -15.31
N VAL A 166 1.65 -5.18 -15.56
CA VAL A 166 0.96 -6.19 -16.37
C VAL A 166 0.22 -5.50 -17.51
N VAL A 167 0.48 -5.94 -18.74
CA VAL A 167 -0.22 -5.46 -19.94
C VAL A 167 -1.23 -6.51 -20.37
N VAL A 168 -2.49 -6.09 -20.51
CA VAL A 168 -3.62 -6.96 -20.86
C VAL A 168 -4.33 -6.41 -22.08
N SER A 169 -4.76 -7.28 -22.99
CA SER A 169 -5.52 -6.91 -24.19
C SER A 169 -6.69 -7.86 -24.45
N ASP A 170 -7.78 -7.33 -24.99
CA ASP A 170 -8.90 -8.08 -25.56
C ASP A 170 -8.80 -8.20 -27.10
N GLY A 171 -7.71 -7.70 -27.69
CA GLY A 171 -7.48 -7.60 -29.13
C GLY A 171 -7.74 -6.22 -29.72
N ARG A 172 -8.66 -5.44 -29.15
CA ARG A 172 -9.07 -4.10 -29.62
C ARG A 172 -8.55 -2.97 -28.72
N GLN A 173 -8.44 -3.26 -27.44
CA GLN A 173 -8.04 -2.34 -26.39
C GLN A 173 -6.91 -2.99 -25.59
N THR A 174 -6.03 -2.14 -25.06
CA THR A 174 -4.96 -2.56 -24.14
C THR A 174 -5.05 -1.78 -22.83
N TRP A 175 -4.82 -2.46 -21.72
CA TRP A 175 -4.74 -1.88 -20.39
C TRP A 175 -3.41 -2.24 -19.74
N VAL A 176 -2.84 -1.28 -19.03
CA VAL A 176 -1.63 -1.46 -18.24
C VAL A 176 -2.01 -1.33 -16.78
N TYR A 177 -1.79 -2.38 -16.00
CA TYR A 177 -1.99 -2.38 -14.56
C TYR A 177 -0.65 -2.44 -13.83
N ARG A 178 -0.60 -1.74 -12.69
CA ARG A 178 0.40 -1.97 -11.64
C ARG A 178 -0.25 -2.75 -10.51
N THR A 179 0.50 -3.66 -9.94
CA THR A 179 0.07 -4.44 -8.78
C THR A 179 1.22 -4.70 -7.83
N ASN A 180 0.91 -5.05 -6.58
CA ASN A 180 1.92 -5.57 -5.66
C ASN A 180 2.19 -7.07 -5.94
N ALA A 181 3.13 -7.67 -5.22
CA ALA A 181 3.55 -9.04 -5.47
C ALA A 181 2.42 -10.10 -5.40
N ARG A 182 1.32 -9.80 -4.68
CA ARG A 182 0.21 -10.74 -4.45
C ARG A 182 -1.01 -10.50 -5.33
N GLY A 183 -1.08 -9.42 -6.09
CA GLY A 183 -2.24 -9.14 -6.95
C GLY A 183 -3.44 -8.53 -6.22
N ASN A 184 -3.33 -8.18 -4.93
CA ASN A 184 -4.47 -7.70 -4.13
C ASN A 184 -4.57 -6.16 -4.06
N ILE A 185 -3.58 -5.44 -4.58
CA ILE A 185 -3.68 -4.00 -4.85
C ILE A 185 -3.47 -3.83 -6.36
N LEU A 186 -4.45 -3.24 -7.05
CA LEU A 186 -4.44 -3.06 -8.49
C LEU A 186 -4.66 -1.59 -8.84
N ARG A 187 -3.84 -1.04 -9.75
CA ARG A 187 -3.96 0.34 -10.23
C ARG A 187 -3.85 0.37 -11.74
N LEU A 188 -4.86 0.93 -12.41
CA LEU A 188 -4.80 1.18 -13.84
C LEU A 188 -3.81 2.33 -14.11
N GLU A 189 -2.73 2.02 -14.81
CA GLU A 189 -1.72 3.00 -15.25
C GLU A 189 -2.14 3.67 -16.55
N LYS A 190 -2.60 2.87 -17.53
CA LYS A 190 -2.98 3.39 -18.85
C LYS A 190 -4.03 2.51 -19.52
N LYS A 191 -4.92 3.15 -20.27
CA LYS A 191 -5.87 2.51 -21.20
C LYS A 191 -5.61 3.04 -22.61
N LEU A 192 -5.37 2.14 -23.57
CA LEU A 192 -4.98 2.45 -24.95
C LEU A 192 -5.94 1.81 -25.94
N ALA A 193 -6.60 2.64 -26.75
CA ALA A 193 -7.30 2.14 -27.94
C ALA A 193 -6.26 1.77 -28.99
N ARG A 194 -6.46 0.64 -29.65
CA ARG A 194 -5.55 0.17 -30.70
C ARG A 194 -5.87 0.82 -32.03
#